data_AF-A0A534RH43-F1
#
_entry.id   AF-A0A534RH43-F1
#
_cell.length_a   1.000
_cell.length_b   1.000
_cell.length_c   1.000
_cell.angle_alpha   90.00
_cell.angle_beta   90.00
_cell.angle_gamma   90.00
#
_symmetry.space_group_name_H-M   'P 1'
#
loop_
_entity.id
_entity.type
_entity.pdbx_description
1 polymer ?
#
loop_
_entity_poly.entity_id
_entity_poly.type
_entity_poly.pdbx_seq_one_letter_code
_entity_poly.pdbx_strand_id
1 'polypeptide(L)'
;MATRGLPLPLRNALAALAIAALEDDAAVAALEWVVRPAGEPPASARRWLADVHLVEPRGATLLAVHAPHAHAAAAHAARALRAAAAHRALAPPLSGNPITAAVRRAAALWGERLFFEVHEVLETVWKTAAGEPRQALQGVIQIAVAYHHLAHGNLRGARTLMTEGRDRLESVPASALPPLDLRALIEATAPWAAALGARGPLPHDPPALTLAG
;
A
#
# COMPACT_ATOMS: atom_id res chain seq x y z
N MET A 1 5.59 -15.93 13.91
CA MET A 1 6.96 -15.77 13.39
C MET A 1 6.98 -14.54 12.49
N ALA A 2 7.86 -13.56 12.75
CA ALA A 2 8.07 -12.46 11.81
C ALA A 2 8.47 -13.04 10.44
N THR A 3 7.63 -12.85 9.44
CA THR A 3 7.97 -13.23 8.06
C THR A 3 9.14 -12.34 7.64
N ARG A 4 10.28 -12.94 7.28
CA ARG A 4 11.34 -12.17 6.61
C ARG A 4 10.71 -11.46 5.42
N GLY A 5 10.86 -10.14 5.37
CA GLY A 5 10.32 -9.34 4.28
C GLY A 5 10.86 -9.80 2.93
N LEU A 6 10.13 -9.49 1.87
CA LEU A 6 10.59 -9.74 0.50
C LEU A 6 11.93 -9.00 0.25
N PRO A 7 12.87 -9.60 -0.51
CA PRO A 7 14.05 -8.87 -0.97
C PRO A 7 13.68 -7.57 -1.66
N LEU A 8 14.51 -6.54 -1.49
CA LEU A 8 14.22 -5.19 -1.97
C LEU A 8 13.79 -5.14 -3.46
N PRO A 9 14.49 -5.80 -4.41
CA PRO A 9 14.06 -5.80 -5.81
C PRO A 9 12.66 -6.39 -6.01
N LEU A 10 12.38 -7.54 -5.39
CA LEU A 10 11.09 -8.23 -5.51
C LEU A 10 9.95 -7.40 -4.87
N ARG A 11 10.21 -6.79 -3.71
CA ARG A 11 9.23 -5.91 -3.06
C ARG A 11 8.88 -4.73 -3.96
N ASN A 12 9.89 -4.04 -4.50
CA ASN A 12 9.67 -2.87 -5.35
C ASN A 12 8.95 -3.25 -6.66
N ALA A 13 9.30 -4.39 -7.26
CA ALA A 13 8.63 -4.91 -8.44
C ALA A 13 7.13 -5.18 -8.20
N LEU A 14 6.80 -5.85 -7.10
CA LEU A 14 5.42 -6.13 -6.74
C LEU A 14 4.65 -4.87 -6.37
N ALA A 15 5.28 -3.92 -5.69
CA ALA A 15 4.68 -2.63 -5.38
C ALA A 15 4.32 -1.84 -6.66
N ALA A 16 5.24 -1.80 -7.63
CA ALA A 16 5.00 -1.16 -8.93
C ALA A 16 3.83 -1.81 -9.66
N LEU A 17 3.76 -3.14 -9.71
CA LEU A 17 2.63 -3.86 -10.30
C LEU A 17 1.32 -3.60 -9.55
N ALA A 18 1.34 -3.60 -8.22
CA ALA A 18 0.15 -3.37 -7.41
C ALA A 18 -0.45 -1.98 -7.64
N ILE A 19 0.40 -0.96 -7.73
CA ILE A 19 -0.02 0.43 -8.00
C ILE A 19 -0.52 0.56 -9.43
N ALA A 20 0.19 -0.01 -10.41
CA ALA A 20 -0.21 0.03 -11.81
C ALA A 20 -1.55 -0.68 -12.06
N ALA A 21 -1.77 -1.84 -11.43
CA ALA A 21 -2.99 -2.64 -11.58
C ALA A 21 -4.27 -1.91 -11.15
N LEU A 22 -4.17 -0.85 -10.33
CA LEU A 22 -5.32 -0.01 -10.02
C LEU A 22 -5.97 0.56 -11.28
N GLU A 23 -5.20 0.81 -12.35
CA GLU A 23 -5.67 1.49 -13.56
C GLU A 23 -5.23 0.82 -14.89
N ASP A 24 -4.31 -0.14 -14.85
CA ASP A 24 -3.78 -0.83 -16.04
C ASP A 24 -4.13 -2.32 -16.06
N ASP A 25 -4.89 -2.76 -17.08
CA ASP A 25 -5.28 -4.15 -17.30
C ASP A 25 -4.08 -5.08 -17.56
N ALA A 26 -3.02 -4.56 -18.17
CA ALA A 26 -1.80 -5.32 -18.41
C ALA A 26 -1.07 -5.64 -17.10
N ALA A 27 -1.10 -4.71 -16.13
CA ALA A 27 -0.57 -4.94 -14.80
C ALA A 27 -1.45 -5.91 -13.99
N VAL A 28 -2.78 -5.88 -14.16
CA VAL A 28 -3.69 -6.90 -13.62
C VAL A 28 -3.32 -8.29 -14.15
N ALA A 29 -3.17 -8.44 -15.47
CA ALA A 29 -2.79 -9.71 -16.09
C ALA A 29 -1.41 -10.21 -15.59
N ALA A 30 -0.46 -9.30 -15.36
CA ALA A 30 0.83 -9.64 -14.76
C ALA A 30 0.69 -10.16 -13.33
N LEU A 31 -0.12 -9.52 -12.49
CA LEU A 31 -0.38 -9.99 -11.13
C LEU A 31 -1.10 -11.34 -11.12
N GLU A 32 -2.10 -11.57 -11.99
CA GLU A 32 -2.78 -12.86 -12.12
C GLU A 32 -1.81 -13.98 -12.44
N TRP A 33 -0.85 -13.72 -13.34
CA TRP A 33 0.22 -14.66 -13.63
C TRP A 33 1.15 -14.88 -12.43
N VAL A 34 1.52 -13.84 -11.67
CA VAL A 34 2.34 -14.00 -10.45
C VAL A 34 1.63 -14.85 -9.38
N VAL A 35 0.30 -14.78 -9.27
CA VAL A 35 -0.47 -15.62 -8.33
C VAL A 35 -0.36 -17.10 -8.69
N ARG A 36 -0.40 -17.43 -9.98
CA ARG A 36 -0.32 -18.80 -10.50
C ARG A 36 0.54 -18.83 -11.76
N PRO A 37 1.88 -18.85 -11.62
CA PRO A 37 2.77 -18.84 -12.77
C PRO A 37 2.64 -20.18 -13.51
N ALA A 38 2.05 -20.13 -14.69
CA ALA A 38 1.85 -21.31 -15.54
C ALA A 38 2.06 -20.93 -17.00
N GLY A 39 3.05 -21.56 -17.64
CA GLY A 39 3.38 -21.30 -19.04
C GLY A 39 3.84 -19.86 -19.30
N GLU A 40 3.88 -19.51 -20.58
CA GLU A 40 4.26 -18.17 -21.01
C GLU A 40 3.20 -17.14 -20.56
N PRO A 41 3.61 -16.01 -19.95
CA PRO A 41 2.66 -14.97 -19.56
C PRO A 41 1.93 -14.37 -20.79
N PRO A 42 0.69 -13.88 -20.61
CA PRO A 42 -0.03 -13.16 -21.66
C PRO A 42 0.82 -12.05 -22.28
N ALA A 43 0.62 -11.75 -23.57
CA ALA A 43 1.38 -10.70 -24.26
C ALA A 43 1.30 -9.34 -23.57
N SER A 44 0.14 -9.00 -23.01
CA SER A 44 -0.07 -7.80 -22.19
C SER A 44 0.79 -7.78 -20.91
N ALA A 45 0.89 -8.92 -20.23
CA ALA A 45 1.65 -9.07 -18.99
C ALA A 45 3.17 -9.12 -19.19
N ARG A 46 3.64 -9.67 -20.33
CA ARG A 46 5.07 -9.91 -20.61
C ARG A 46 5.94 -8.67 -20.45
N ARG A 47 5.49 -7.54 -21.01
CA ARG A 47 6.22 -6.27 -20.91
C ARG A 47 6.37 -5.85 -19.45
N TRP A 48 5.28 -5.84 -18.68
CA TRP A 48 5.31 -5.50 -17.26
C TRP A 48 6.23 -6.40 -16.45
N LEU A 49 6.09 -7.72 -16.59
CA LEU A 49 6.88 -8.71 -15.87
C LEU A 49 8.39 -8.61 -16.16
N ALA A 50 8.75 -8.27 -17.40
CA ALA A 50 10.13 -8.01 -17.80
C ALA A 50 10.63 -6.65 -17.28
N ASP A 51 9.83 -5.59 -17.38
CA ASP A 51 10.18 -4.22 -16.96
C ASP A 51 10.45 -4.15 -15.44
N VAL A 52 9.70 -4.92 -14.64
CA VAL A 52 9.94 -5.04 -13.19
C VAL A 52 10.90 -6.17 -12.81
N HIS A 53 11.53 -6.81 -13.79
CA HIS A 53 12.55 -7.84 -13.63
C HIS A 53 12.11 -9.03 -12.75
N LEU A 54 10.86 -9.46 -12.86
CA LEU A 54 10.35 -10.65 -12.15
C LEU A 54 10.58 -11.94 -12.94
N VAL A 55 10.63 -11.82 -14.26
CA VAL A 55 10.70 -12.92 -15.23
C VAL A 55 11.69 -12.50 -16.30
N GLU A 56 12.41 -13.45 -16.90
CA GLU A 56 13.15 -13.14 -18.13
C GLU A 56 12.15 -12.67 -19.22
N PRO A 57 12.56 -11.83 -20.19
CA PRO A 57 11.65 -11.32 -21.23
C PRO A 57 10.88 -12.38 -22.03
N ARG A 58 11.33 -13.65 -21.99
CA ARG A 58 10.66 -14.84 -22.56
C ARG A 58 10.53 -16.00 -21.56
N GLY A 59 10.69 -15.73 -20.27
CA GLY A 59 10.62 -16.74 -19.23
C GLY A 59 9.18 -17.12 -18.89
N ALA A 60 8.99 -18.36 -18.44
CA ALA A 60 7.72 -18.91 -17.97
C ALA A 60 7.69 -19.14 -16.45
N THR A 61 8.71 -18.68 -15.73
CA THR A 61 8.86 -18.82 -14.29
C THR A 61 9.51 -17.57 -13.72
N LEU A 62 9.23 -17.26 -12.45
CA LEU A 62 9.99 -16.23 -11.74
C LEU A 62 11.50 -16.48 -11.87
N LEU A 63 12.29 -15.39 -11.92
CA LEU A 63 13.74 -15.49 -11.88
C LEU A 63 14.18 -16.36 -10.70
N ALA A 64 15.23 -17.16 -10.88
CA ALA A 64 15.69 -18.13 -9.87
C ALA A 64 15.98 -17.46 -8.51
N VAL A 65 16.44 -16.21 -8.51
CA VAL A 65 16.67 -15.39 -7.30
C VAL A 65 15.38 -15.09 -6.52
N HIS A 66 14.22 -15.14 -7.16
CA HIS A 66 12.91 -14.90 -6.55
C HIS A 66 12.15 -16.20 -6.25
N ALA A 67 12.58 -17.35 -6.77
CA ALA A 67 11.93 -18.64 -6.56
C ALA A 67 11.69 -18.98 -5.06
N PRO A 68 12.63 -18.72 -4.11
CA PRO A 68 12.39 -18.95 -2.69
C PRO A 68 11.25 -18.12 -2.09
N HIS A 69 10.83 -17.05 -2.78
CA HIS A 69 9.79 -16.13 -2.34
C HIS A 69 8.50 -16.25 -3.15
N ALA A 70 8.38 -17.25 -4.04
CA ALA A 70 7.23 -17.39 -4.95
C ALA A 70 5.87 -17.40 -4.22
N HIS A 71 5.77 -18.12 -3.10
CA HIS A 71 4.55 -18.15 -2.30
C HIS A 71 4.18 -16.77 -1.72
N ALA A 72 5.17 -16.05 -1.18
CA ALA A 72 4.96 -14.71 -0.64
C ALA A 72 4.63 -13.69 -1.73
N ALA A 73 5.25 -13.83 -2.92
CA ALA A 73 4.94 -13.02 -4.09
C ALA A 73 3.51 -13.27 -4.58
N ALA A 74 3.08 -14.53 -4.68
CA ALA A 74 1.71 -14.89 -5.05
C ALA A 74 0.68 -14.35 -4.05
N ALA A 75 0.94 -14.46 -2.75
CA ALA A 75 0.07 -13.91 -1.71
C ALA A 75 -0.01 -12.37 -1.76
N HIS A 76 1.12 -11.70 -2.06
CA HIS A 76 1.14 -10.27 -2.30
C HIS A 76 0.33 -9.89 -3.54
N ALA A 77 0.52 -10.59 -4.65
CA ALA A 77 -0.19 -10.33 -5.90
C ALA A 77 -1.71 -10.54 -5.75
N ALA A 78 -2.14 -11.55 -5.00
CA ALA A 78 -3.56 -11.78 -4.73
C ALA A 78 -4.21 -10.63 -3.94
N ARG A 79 -3.49 -10.05 -2.96
CA ARG A 79 -3.92 -8.83 -2.25
C ARG A 79 -4.00 -7.64 -3.19
N ALA A 80 -2.99 -7.47 -4.04
CA ALA A 80 -2.95 -6.39 -5.02
C ALA A 80 -4.12 -6.46 -6.02
N LEU A 81 -4.50 -7.66 -6.48
CA LEU A 81 -5.68 -7.86 -7.33
C LEU A 81 -6.98 -7.46 -6.63
N ARG A 82 -7.16 -7.80 -5.35
CA ARG A 82 -8.34 -7.38 -4.58
C ARG A 82 -8.37 -5.87 -4.37
N ALA A 83 -7.23 -5.24 -4.11
CA ALA A 83 -7.13 -3.78 -4.00
C ALA A 83 -7.48 -3.11 -5.33
N ALA A 84 -6.96 -3.63 -6.45
CA ALA A 84 -7.29 -3.14 -7.79
C ALA A 84 -8.79 -3.28 -8.09
N ALA A 85 -9.39 -4.44 -7.82
CA ALA A 85 -10.82 -4.66 -7.99
C ALA A 85 -11.65 -3.68 -7.14
N ALA A 86 -11.29 -3.50 -5.87
CA ALA A 86 -11.97 -2.55 -4.98
C ALA A 86 -11.86 -1.11 -5.48
N HIS A 87 -10.68 -0.67 -5.95
CA HIS A 87 -10.48 0.66 -6.51
C HIS A 87 -11.31 0.89 -7.78
N ARG A 88 -11.26 -0.06 -8.71
CA ARG A 88 -11.94 0.00 -10.02
C ARG A 88 -13.46 -0.09 -9.91
N ALA A 89 -13.97 -0.68 -8.84
CA ALA A 89 -15.41 -0.70 -8.55
C ALA A 89 -15.95 0.67 -8.10
N LEU A 90 -15.08 1.59 -7.66
CA LEU A 90 -15.51 2.92 -7.26
C LEU A 90 -15.80 3.79 -8.50
N ALA A 91 -16.88 4.58 -8.47
CA ALA A 91 -17.15 5.57 -9.51
C ALA A 91 -15.97 6.53 -9.71
N PRO A 92 -15.68 7.02 -10.93
CA PRO A 92 -14.64 8.02 -11.12
C PRO A 92 -14.85 9.24 -10.21
N PRO A 93 -13.78 9.83 -9.64
CA PRO A 93 -13.95 11.02 -8.80
C PRO A 93 -14.56 12.15 -9.62
N LEU A 94 -15.48 12.90 -9.02
CA LEU A 94 -16.12 14.05 -9.67
C LEU A 94 -15.11 15.15 -10.06
N SER A 95 -14.00 15.24 -9.32
CA SER A 95 -12.90 16.16 -9.58
C SER A 95 -11.65 15.41 -10.06
N GLY A 96 -10.94 15.96 -11.04
CA GLY A 96 -9.59 15.52 -11.44
C GLY A 96 -8.48 15.89 -10.45
N ASN A 97 -8.78 16.12 -9.18
CA ASN A 97 -7.79 16.47 -8.16
C ASN A 97 -6.83 15.30 -7.92
N PRO A 98 -5.51 15.47 -8.14
CA PRO A 98 -4.52 14.41 -7.93
C PRO A 98 -4.49 13.85 -6.50
N ILE A 99 -4.70 14.69 -5.48
CA ILE A 99 -4.74 14.26 -4.08
C ILE A 99 -5.94 13.35 -3.84
N THR A 100 -7.13 13.74 -4.32
CA THR A 100 -8.34 12.91 -4.23
C THR A 100 -8.12 11.55 -4.88
N ALA A 101 -7.53 11.51 -6.09
CA ALA A 101 -7.22 10.26 -6.76
C ALA A 101 -6.23 9.39 -5.94
N ALA A 102 -5.16 9.99 -5.43
CA ALA A 102 -4.16 9.30 -4.62
C ALA A 102 -4.74 8.74 -3.31
N VAL A 103 -5.59 9.50 -2.61
CA VAL A 103 -6.27 9.05 -1.38
C VAL A 103 -7.17 7.85 -1.65
N ARG A 104 -7.91 7.83 -2.77
CA ARG A 104 -8.77 6.69 -3.12
C ARG A 104 -7.98 5.44 -3.49
N ARG A 105 -6.86 5.60 -4.19
CA ARG A 105 -5.90 4.52 -4.47
C ARG A 105 -5.32 3.98 -3.15
N ALA A 106 -4.90 4.87 -2.26
CA ALA A 106 -4.38 4.52 -0.95
C ALA A 106 -5.41 3.76 -0.09
N ALA A 107 -6.68 4.16 -0.08
CA ALA A 107 -7.72 3.47 0.67
C ALA A 107 -7.91 2.02 0.21
N ALA A 108 -7.92 1.77 -1.10
CA ALA A 108 -8.04 0.43 -1.66
C ALA A 108 -6.82 -0.45 -1.31
N LEU A 109 -5.60 0.09 -1.44
CA LEU A 109 -4.36 -0.61 -1.06
C LEU A 109 -4.29 -0.89 0.44
N TRP A 110 -4.71 0.07 1.27
CA TRP A 110 -4.75 -0.07 2.72
C TRP A 110 -5.67 -1.20 3.17
N GLY A 111 -6.86 -1.31 2.56
CA GLY A 111 -7.82 -2.39 2.84
C GLY A 111 -7.20 -3.80 2.68
N GLU A 112 -6.19 -3.93 1.83
CA GLU A 112 -5.46 -5.18 1.58
C GLU A 112 -4.09 -5.23 2.28
N ARG A 113 -3.85 -4.34 3.24
CA ARG A 113 -2.63 -4.25 4.06
C ARG A 113 -1.37 -4.04 3.22
N LEU A 114 -1.50 -3.40 2.06
CA LEU A 114 -0.42 -3.01 1.15
C LEU A 114 0.14 -1.64 1.56
N PHE A 115 0.61 -1.56 2.81
CA PHE A 115 1.00 -0.28 3.43
C PHE A 115 2.26 0.34 2.82
N PHE A 116 3.13 -0.46 2.21
CA PHE A 116 4.28 0.07 1.48
C PHE A 116 3.80 0.79 0.21
N GLU A 117 2.87 0.19 -0.51
CA GLU A 117 2.26 0.75 -1.72
C GLU A 117 1.43 2.00 -1.40
N VAL A 118 0.74 2.04 -0.25
CA VAL A 118 0.10 3.27 0.25
C VAL A 118 1.10 4.41 0.38
N HIS A 119 2.25 4.14 1.00
CA HIS A 119 3.32 5.15 1.12
C HIS A 119 3.75 5.64 -0.26
N GLU A 120 4.08 4.74 -1.18
CA GLU A 120 4.54 5.10 -2.53
C GLU A 120 3.50 5.97 -3.27
N VAL A 121 2.22 5.60 -3.22
CA VAL A 121 1.14 6.37 -3.87
C VAL A 121 1.01 7.76 -3.26
N LEU A 122 0.96 7.88 -1.93
CA LEU A 122 0.76 9.17 -1.28
C LEU A 122 2.01 10.06 -1.35
N GLU A 123 3.22 9.49 -1.39
CA GLU A 123 4.46 10.25 -1.48
C GLU A 123 4.52 11.10 -2.75
N THR A 124 3.96 10.59 -3.87
CA THR A 124 3.94 11.31 -5.16
C THR A 124 3.23 12.66 -5.06
N VAL A 125 2.07 12.71 -4.40
CA VAL A 125 1.29 13.94 -4.20
C VAL A 125 1.78 14.74 -2.99
N TRP A 126 2.34 14.08 -1.98
CA TRP A 126 2.95 14.75 -0.83
C TRP A 126 4.13 15.64 -1.25
N LYS A 127 4.96 15.18 -2.21
CA LYS A 127 6.13 15.94 -2.70
C LYS A 127 5.75 17.34 -3.19
N THR A 128 4.61 17.47 -3.87
CA THR A 128 4.13 18.72 -4.47
C THR A 128 3.07 19.46 -3.63
N ALA A 129 2.47 18.81 -2.63
CA ALA A 129 1.52 19.45 -1.72
C ALA A 129 2.19 20.50 -0.82
N ALA A 130 1.40 21.47 -0.34
CA ALA A 130 1.80 22.49 0.62
C ALA A 130 0.73 22.64 1.73
N GLY A 131 1.07 23.33 2.82
CA GLY A 131 0.14 23.64 3.90
C GLY A 131 -0.44 22.42 4.62
N GLU A 132 -1.70 22.52 5.03
CA GLU A 132 -2.42 21.48 5.80
C GLU A 132 -2.52 20.14 5.06
N PRO A 133 -2.86 20.08 3.75
CA PRO A 133 -2.88 18.81 3.02
C PRO A 133 -1.53 18.09 3.02
N ARG A 134 -0.41 18.82 2.96
CA ARG A 134 0.92 18.22 3.02
C ARG A 134 1.18 17.58 4.38
N GLN A 135 0.82 18.26 5.47
CA GLN A 135 0.97 17.73 6.83
C GLN A 135 0.08 16.50 7.04
N ALA A 136 -1.17 16.56 6.58
CA ALA A 136 -2.10 15.44 6.63
C ALA A 136 -1.57 14.23 5.84
N LEU A 137 -1.13 14.44 4.59
CA LEU A 137 -0.52 13.38 3.76
C LEU A 137 0.67 12.73 4.45
N GLN A 138 1.56 13.54 5.05
CA GLN A 138 2.70 13.03 5.80
C GLN A 138 2.27 12.19 6.99
N GLY A 139 1.25 12.62 7.74
CA GLY A 139 0.70 11.86 8.86
C GLY A 139 0.17 10.49 8.42
N VAL A 140 -0.63 10.44 7.35
CA VAL A 140 -1.16 9.17 6.80
C VAL A 140 -0.02 8.25 6.31
N ILE A 141 0.98 8.82 5.61
CA ILE A 141 2.17 8.07 5.17
C ILE A 141 2.89 7.45 6.36
N GLN A 142 3.14 8.22 7.43
CA GLN A 142 3.83 7.72 8.62
C GLN A 142 3.05 6.59 9.29
N ILE A 143 1.73 6.70 9.41
CA ILE A 143 0.89 5.62 9.97
C ILE A 143 0.93 4.37 9.07
N ALA A 144 0.87 4.52 7.74
CA ALA A 144 1.03 3.38 6.82
C ALA A 144 2.39 2.69 7.03
N VAL A 145 3.48 3.45 7.08
CA VAL A 145 4.82 2.91 7.31
C VAL A 145 4.95 2.29 8.71
N ALA A 146 4.23 2.81 9.72
CA ALA A 146 4.17 2.18 11.04
C ALA A 146 3.58 0.76 10.97
N TYR A 147 2.47 0.57 10.25
CA TYR A 147 1.90 -0.75 10.01
C TYR A 147 2.82 -1.64 9.17
N HIS A 148 3.52 -1.09 8.19
CA HIS A 148 4.54 -1.81 7.45
C HIS A 148 5.66 -2.32 8.37
N HIS A 149 6.15 -1.47 9.28
CA HIS A 149 7.15 -1.85 10.27
C HIS A 149 6.65 -2.94 11.23
N LEU A 150 5.40 -2.87 11.68
CA LEU A 150 4.79 -3.93 12.50
C LEU A 150 4.81 -5.28 11.79
N ALA A 151 4.40 -5.32 10.51
CA ALA A 151 4.39 -6.54 9.72
C ALA A 151 5.79 -7.17 9.55
N HIS A 152 6.85 -6.38 9.73
CA HIS A 152 8.25 -6.81 9.61
C HIS A 152 8.97 -6.93 10.98
N GLY A 153 8.23 -6.85 12.09
CA GLY A 153 8.78 -6.98 13.43
C GLY A 153 9.58 -5.77 13.93
N ASN A 154 9.56 -4.64 13.22
CA ASN A 154 10.22 -3.40 13.65
C ASN A 154 9.30 -2.61 14.60
N LEU A 155 9.15 -3.09 15.84
CA LEU A 155 8.30 -2.45 16.85
C LEU A 155 8.75 -1.03 17.21
N ARG A 156 10.07 -0.78 17.23
CA ARG A 156 10.62 0.54 17.56
C ARG A 156 10.22 1.57 16.50
N GLY A 157 10.46 1.25 15.22
CA GLY A 157 10.11 2.13 14.11
C GLY A 157 8.59 2.32 14.00
N ALA A 158 7.82 1.24 14.21
CA ALA A 158 6.37 1.32 14.24
C ALA A 158 5.84 2.28 15.29
N ARG A 159 6.35 2.21 16.53
CA ARG A 159 5.96 3.12 17.61
C ARG A 159 6.27 4.57 17.25
N THR A 160 7.49 4.86 16.78
CA THR A 160 7.89 6.22 16.42
C THR A 160 6.97 6.80 15.35
N LEU A 161 6.76 6.09 14.24
CA LEU A 161 5.96 6.61 13.13
C LEU A 161 4.46 6.65 13.43
N MET A 162 3.94 5.74 14.26
CA MET A 162 2.55 5.78 14.71
C MET A 162 2.29 7.03 15.56
N THR A 163 3.19 7.36 16.49
CA THR A 163 3.07 8.57 17.31
C THR A 163 3.20 9.82 16.45
N GLU A 164 4.29 9.97 15.70
CA GLU A 164 4.51 11.16 14.87
C GLU A 164 3.41 11.37 13.82
N GLY A 165 2.96 10.28 13.20
CA GLY A 165 1.90 10.33 12.20
C GLY A 165 0.59 10.85 12.79
N ARG A 166 0.20 10.34 13.97
CA ARG A 166 -1.00 10.80 14.68
C ARG A 166 -0.87 12.25 15.14
N ASP A 167 0.26 12.63 15.74
CA ASP A 167 0.50 14.02 16.19
C ASP A 167 0.35 15.01 15.02
N ARG A 168 0.83 14.65 13.82
CA ARG A 168 0.62 15.46 12.60
C ARG A 168 -0.85 15.58 12.22
N LEU A 169 -1.58 14.46 12.20
CA LEU A 169 -3.01 14.49 11.86
C LEU A 169 -3.83 15.30 12.88
N GLU A 170 -3.48 15.23 14.16
CA GLU A 170 -4.13 16.01 15.24
C GLU A 170 -3.80 17.51 15.16
N SER A 171 -2.69 17.88 14.49
CA SER A 171 -2.27 19.28 14.33
C SER A 171 -2.95 20.04 13.20
N VAL A 172 -3.75 19.37 12.35
CA VAL A 172 -4.46 19.97 11.21
C VAL A 172 -5.98 19.82 11.35
N PRO A 173 -6.79 20.67 10.68
CA PRO A 173 -8.24 20.47 10.63
C PRO A 173 -8.61 19.11 10.06
N ALA A 174 -9.68 18.50 10.55
CA ALA A 174 -10.17 17.20 10.03
C ALA A 174 -10.51 17.23 8.52
N SER A 175 -10.77 18.43 7.98
CA SER A 175 -11.02 18.70 6.56
C SER A 175 -9.75 18.91 5.72
N ALA A 176 -8.56 18.72 6.27
CA ALA A 176 -7.29 19.03 5.59
C ALA A 176 -6.98 18.08 4.41
N LEU A 177 -7.61 16.90 4.34
CA LEU A 177 -7.32 15.91 3.30
C LEU A 177 -8.57 15.18 2.79
N PRO A 178 -9.53 15.88 2.16
CA PRO A 178 -10.66 15.22 1.54
C PRO A 178 -10.17 14.30 0.38
N PRO A 179 -10.82 13.15 0.15
CA PRO A 179 -12.03 12.66 0.83
C PRO A 179 -11.74 11.81 2.08
N LEU A 180 -10.54 11.80 2.65
CA LEU A 180 -10.24 10.96 3.80
C LEU A 180 -10.89 11.51 5.08
N ASP A 181 -11.57 10.65 5.84
CA ASP A 181 -12.00 10.99 7.20
C ASP A 181 -10.83 10.87 8.18
N LEU A 182 -10.12 12.00 8.36
CA LEU A 182 -8.97 12.07 9.26
C LEU A 182 -9.33 11.77 10.71
N ARG A 183 -10.54 12.14 11.16
CA ARG A 183 -10.97 11.91 12.53
C ARG A 183 -11.15 10.42 12.79
N ALA A 184 -11.83 9.72 11.89
CA ALA A 184 -11.98 8.28 11.97
C ALA A 184 -10.61 7.56 12.02
N LEU A 185 -9.64 8.02 11.23
CA LEU A 185 -8.29 7.45 11.26
C LEU A 185 -7.57 7.69 12.60
N ILE A 186 -7.63 8.92 13.14
CA ILE A 186 -7.01 9.27 14.43
C ILE A 186 -7.61 8.41 15.55
N GLU A 187 -8.94 8.34 15.62
CA GLU A 187 -9.67 7.56 16.63
C GLU A 187 -9.33 6.07 16.54
N ALA A 188 -9.37 5.51 15.33
CA ALA A 188 -9.13 4.08 15.12
C ALA A 188 -7.67 3.66 15.33
N THR A 189 -6.72 4.60 15.27
CA THR A 189 -5.29 4.35 15.52
C THR A 189 -4.87 4.67 16.96
N ALA A 190 -5.74 5.27 17.78
CA ALA A 190 -5.43 5.56 19.18
C ALA A 190 -5.12 4.28 20.02
N PRO A 191 -5.89 3.17 19.90
CA PRO A 191 -5.56 1.93 20.61
C PRO A 191 -4.20 1.34 20.19
N TRP A 192 -3.84 1.50 18.92
CA TRP A 192 -2.55 1.03 18.39
C TRP A 192 -1.38 1.82 18.99
N ALA A 193 -1.49 3.15 19.02
CA ALA A 193 -0.47 4.01 19.61
C ALA A 193 -0.31 3.74 21.12
N ALA A 194 -1.42 3.58 21.85
CA ALA A 194 -1.40 3.24 23.27
C ALA A 194 -0.69 1.89 23.52
N ALA A 195 -1.05 0.84 22.76
CA ALA A 195 -0.43 -0.47 22.88
C ALA A 195 1.07 -0.45 22.54
N LEU A 196 1.46 0.26 21.47
CA LEU A 196 2.87 0.44 21.09
C LEU A 196 3.67 1.20 22.15
N GLY A 197 3.09 2.24 22.74
CA GLY A 197 3.70 3.03 23.81
C GLY A 197 3.92 2.22 25.09
N ALA A 198 2.90 1.47 25.51
CA ALA A 198 2.92 0.63 26.70
C ALA A 198 3.68 -0.70 26.50
N ARG A 199 4.05 -1.04 25.26
CA ARG A 199 4.55 -2.37 24.86
C ARG A 199 3.58 -3.50 25.25
N GLY A 200 2.29 -3.20 25.19
CA GLY A 200 1.20 -4.13 25.48
C GLY A 200 0.81 -4.99 24.26
N PRO A 201 -0.22 -5.83 24.40
CA PRO A 201 -0.77 -6.58 23.28
C PRO A 201 -1.30 -5.62 22.21
N LEU A 202 -0.90 -5.85 20.96
CA LEU A 202 -1.36 -5.07 19.82
C LEU A 202 -2.76 -5.52 19.37
N PRO A 203 -3.61 -4.61 18.86
CA PRO A 203 -4.83 -5.00 18.18
C PRO A 203 -4.55 -5.93 16.98
N HIS A 204 -5.56 -6.70 16.56
CA HIS A 204 -5.37 -7.72 15.52
C HIS A 204 -5.35 -7.14 14.11
N ASP A 205 -6.31 -6.26 13.80
CA ASP A 205 -6.55 -5.77 12.45
C ASP A 205 -6.39 -4.25 12.35
N PRO A 206 -5.54 -3.76 11.42
CA PRO A 206 -5.46 -2.33 11.13
C PRO A 206 -6.84 -1.80 10.73
N PRO A 207 -7.20 -0.57 11.15
CA PRO A 207 -8.50 0.01 10.83
C PRO A 207 -8.60 0.30 9.33
N ALA A 208 -9.80 0.40 8.77
CA ALA A 208 -9.96 0.83 7.38
C ALA A 208 -9.65 2.33 7.21
N LEU A 209 -9.21 2.75 6.02
CA LEU A 209 -9.23 4.16 5.63
C LEU A 209 -10.63 4.52 5.13
N THR A 210 -11.42 5.14 6.01
CA THR A 210 -12.77 5.60 5.68
C THR A 210 -12.71 6.84 4.79
N LEU A 211 -13.40 6.80 3.66
CA LEU A 211 -13.62 7.95 2.81
C LEU A 211 -14.93 8.62 3.23
N ALA A 212 -14.90 9.92 3.50
CA ALA A 212 -16.09 10.73 3.68
C ALA A 212 -16.87 10.80 2.35
N GLY A 213 -18.18 10.61 2.44
CA GLY A 213 -19.13 10.69 1.31
C GLY A 213 -19.39 12.12 0.85
#